data_AF-A0A4Q3UZT8-F1
#
_entry.id   AF-A0A4Q3UZT8-F1
#
_cell.length_a   1.000
_cell.length_b   1.000
_cell.length_c   1.000
_cell.angle_alpha   90.00
_cell.angle_beta   90.00
_cell.angle_gamma   90.00
#
_symmetry.space_group_name_H-M   'P 1'
#
loop_
_entity.id
_entity.type
_entity.pdbx_description
1 polymer ?
#
loop_
_entity_poly.entity_id
_entity_poly.type
_entity_poly.pdbx_seq_one_letter_code
_entity_poly.pdbx_strand_id
1 'polypeptide(L)' 'DMDKTIAALNRAAGFLRGRLSREIDLRVTPMLRFISDDSYDEARRIDQLLASERVRRDLVNRDED' A
#
# COMPACT_ATOMS: atom_id res chain seq x y z
N ASP A 1 -2.24 8.57 14.81
CA ASP A 1 -1.70 7.24 15.18
C ASP A 1 -2.34 6.22 14.27
N MET A 2 -1.56 5.69 13.33
CA MET A 2 -2.07 4.85 12.23
C MET A 2 -2.76 3.59 12.78
N ASP A 3 -2.18 2.96 13.81
CA ASP A 3 -2.73 1.77 14.44
C ASP A 3 -4.11 2.04 15.05
N LYS A 4 -4.29 3.21 15.68
CA LYS A 4 -5.60 3.62 16.22
C LYS A 4 -6.64 3.81 15.13
N THR A 5 -6.25 4.39 13.99
CA THR A 5 -7.13 4.56 12.83
C THR A 5 -7.52 3.21 12.22
N ILE A 6 -6.54 2.33 11.99
CA ILE A 6 -6.76 0.97 11.49
C ILE A 6 -7.69 0.19 12.44
N ALA A 7 -7.45 0.26 13.75
CA ALA A 7 -8.31 -0.37 14.74
C ALA A 7 -9.74 0.18 14.69
N ALA A 8 -9.93 1.49 14.51
CA ALA A 8 -11.25 2.10 14.37
C ALA A 8 -11.97 1.65 13.10
N LEU A 9 -11.26 1.58 11.96
CA LEU A 9 -11.81 1.11 10.69
C LEU A 9 -12.19 -0.38 10.75
N ASN A 10 -11.35 -1.21 11.37
CA ASN A 10 -11.64 -2.62 11.57
C ASN A 10 -12.87 -2.83 12.47
N ARG A 11 -13.07 -2.00 13.52
CA ARG A 11 -14.33 -2.00 14.30
C ARG A 11 -15.55 -1.63 13.45
N ALA A 12 -15.38 -0.72 12.49
CA ALA A 12 -16.45 -0.27 11.58
C ALA A 12 -16.61 -1.14 10.31
N ALA A 13 -15.80 -2.19 10.12
CA ALA A 13 -15.71 -2.93 8.85
C ALA A 13 -17.06 -3.52 8.39
N GLY A 14 -17.88 -4.01 9.32
CA GLY A 14 -19.21 -4.53 9.00
C GLY A 14 -20.17 -3.47 8.46
N PHE A 15 -20.16 -2.28 9.06
CA PHE A 15 -20.95 -1.13 8.61
C PHE A 15 -20.51 -0.69 7.21
N LEU A 16 -19.20 -0.51 6.99
CA LEU A 16 -18.65 -0.10 5.71
C LEU A 16 -18.91 -1.14 4.61
N ARG A 17 -18.81 -2.44 4.94
CA ARG A 17 -19.19 -3.52 4.02
C ARG A 17 -20.65 -3.45 3.59
N GLY A 18 -21.56 -3.16 4.53
CA GLY A 18 -22.99 -3.01 4.24
C GLY A 18 -23.32 -1.75 3.42
N ARG A 19 -22.49 -0.70 3.49
CA ARG A 19 -22.57 0.44 2.57
C ARG A 19 -22.06 0.06 1.19
N LEU A 20 -20.89 -0.57 1.10
CA LEU A 20 -20.27 -0.99 -0.15
C LEU A 20 -21.18 -1.92 -0.97
N SER A 21 -21.91 -2.82 -0.31
CA SER A 21 -22.86 -3.73 -0.97
C SER A 21 -24.03 -3.01 -1.64
N ARG A 22 -24.32 -1.75 -1.28
CA ARG A 22 -25.37 -0.93 -1.91
C ARG A 22 -24.84 -0.09 -3.06
N GLU A 23 -23.56 0.26 -3.02
CA GLU A 23 -22.91 1.11 -4.03
C GLU A 23 -22.39 0.29 -5.23
N ILE A 24 -22.09 -0.99 -5.04
CA ILE A 24 -21.53 -1.86 -6.07
C ILE A 24 -22.37 -3.13 -6.18
N ASP A 25 -22.77 -3.48 -7.40
CA ASP A 25 -23.49 -4.72 -7.69
C ASP A 25 -22.52 -5.91 -7.70
N LEU A 26 -22.36 -6.53 -6.52
CA LEU A 26 -21.59 -7.76 -6.33
C LEU A 26 -22.52 -8.86 -5.81
N ARG A 27 -22.41 -10.06 -6.40
CA ARG A 27 -23.12 -11.25 -5.89
C ARG A 27 -22.83 -11.51 -4.40
N VAL A 28 -21.60 -11.26 -3.95
CA VAL A 28 -21.20 -11.31 -2.54
C VAL A 28 -20.20 -10.20 -2.27
N THR A 29 -20.50 -9.34 -1.30
CA THR A 29 -19.54 -8.33 -0.84
C THR A 29 -18.52 -8.96 0.13
N PRO A 30 -17.22 -8.92 -0.20
CA PRO A 30 -16.18 -9.54 0.62
C PRO A 30 -16.00 -8.82 1.96
N MET A 31 -15.29 -9.48 2.90
CA MET A 31 -14.87 -8.83 4.14
C MET A 31 -13.83 -7.75 3.85
N LEU A 32 -14.01 -6.57 4.44
CA LEU A 32 -13.05 -5.48 4.37
C LEU A 32 -11.95 -5.70 5.40
N ARG A 33 -10.70 -5.53 4.97
CA ARG A 33 -9.52 -5.49 5.85
C ARG A 33 -8.82 -4.16 5.66
N PHE A 34 -8.50 -3.49 6.75
CA PHE A 34 -7.78 -2.22 6.73
C PHE A 34 -6.35 -2.46 7.23
N ILE A 35 -5.38 -1.99 6.45
CA ILE A 35 -3.93 -2.12 6.70
C ILE A 35 -3.26 -0.76 6.42
N SER A 36 -2.07 -0.53 6.98
CA SER A 36 -1.26 0.63 6.60
C SER A 36 -0.75 0.45 5.18
N ASP A 37 -0.61 1.58 4.48
CA ASP A 37 0.05 1.62 3.18
C ASP A 37 1.53 1.97 3.39
N ASP A 38 2.37 0.95 3.34
CA ASP A 38 3.82 1.08 3.53
C ASP A 38 4.55 1.32 2.19
N SER A 39 3.83 1.50 1.08
CA SER A 39 4.42 1.65 -0.25
C SER A 39 5.35 2.85 -0.39
N TYR A 40 5.11 3.94 0.36
CA TYR A 40 5.99 5.10 0.37
C TYR A 40 7.30 4.83 1.09
N ASP A 41 7.27 4.12 2.21
CA ASP A 41 8.48 3.72 2.93
C ASP A 41 9.30 2.75 2.09
N GLU A 42 8.60 1.86 1.37
CA GLU A 42 9.21 0.96 0.40
C GLU A 42 9.88 1.70 -0.76
N ALA A 43 9.17 2.64 -1.39
CA ALA A 43 9.71 3.46 -2.47
C ALA A 43 10.95 4.22 -2.01
N ARG A 44 10.90 4.86 -0.84
CA ARG A 44 12.07 5.55 -0.26
C ARG A 44 13.24 4.61 -0.04
N ARG A 45 13.00 3.39 0.44
CA ARG A 45 14.04 2.38 0.62
C ARG A 45 14.65 1.96 -0.72
N ILE A 46 13.82 1.75 -1.74
CA ILE A 46 14.29 1.43 -3.10
C ILE A 46 15.13 2.58 -3.65
N ASP A 47 14.66 3.82 -3.56
CA ASP A 47 15.39 5.00 -4.05
C ASP A 47 16.76 5.13 -3.37
N GLN A 48 16.84 4.92 -2.06
CA GLN A 48 18.10 4.92 -1.32
C GLN A 48 19.04 3.81 -1.77
N LEU A 49 18.52 2.61 -2.05
CA LEU A 49 19.32 1.50 -2.57
C LEU A 49 19.84 1.80 -3.98
N LEU A 50 19.01 2.35 -4.85
CA LEU A 50 19.39 2.73 -6.23
C LEU A 50 20.41 3.88 -6.24
N ALA A 51 20.29 4.83 -5.31
CA ALA A 51 21.22 5.94 -5.16
C ALA A 51 22.57 5.54 -4.54
N SER A 52 22.70 4.33 -3.98
CA SER A 52 23.95 3.86 -3.40
C SER A 52 25.06 3.77 -4.45
N GLU A 53 26.28 4.16 -4.09
CA GLU A 53 27.40 4.25 -5.04
C GLU A 53 27.65 2.93 -5.79
N ARG A 54 27.52 1.81 -5.08
CA ARG A 54 27.66 0.46 -5.66
C ARG A 54 26.64 0.21 -6.77
N VAL A 55 25.37 0.54 -6.53
CA VAL A 55 24.28 0.27 -7.48
C VAL A 55 24.27 1.29 -8.61
N ARG A 56 24.49 2.57 -8.28
CA ARG A 56 24.52 3.67 -9.25
C ARG A 56 25.58 3.44 -10.34
N ARG A 57 26.76 2.91 -10.00
CA ARG A 57 27.82 2.57 -10.97
C ARG A 57 27.35 1.55 -12.00
N ASP A 58 26.59 0.54 -11.59
CA ASP A 58 26.12 -0.53 -12.47
C ASP A 58 24.95 -0.07 -13.37
N LEU A 59 24.16 0.91 -12.91
CA LEU A 59 23.06 1.49 -13.68
C LEU A 59 23.55 2.43 -14.79
N VAL A 60 24.54 3.29 -14.51
CA VAL A 60 25.07 4.24 -15.50
C VAL A 60 25.67 3.52 -16.71
N ASN A 61 26.39 2.42 -16.50
CA ASN A 61 26.99 1.65 -17.61
C ASN A 61 25.94 0.93 -18.48
N ARG A 62 24.70 0.79 -18.01
CA ARG A 62 23.61 0.10 -18.71
C ARG A 62 22.79 1.00 -19.62
N ASP A 63 22.78 2.30 -19.35
CA ASP A 63 22.04 3.30 -20.13
C ASP A 63 22.86 3.83 -21.33
N GLU A 64 24.15 3.47 -21.42
CA GLU A 64 25.06 3.84 -22.52
C GLU A 64 25.18 2.77 -23.64
N ASP A 65 24.58 1.58 -23.45
CA ASP A 65 24.44 0.49 -24.43
C ASP A 65 23.10 0.55 -25.19
#